data_AF-A0A7Y5CZY2-F1
#
_entry.id   AF-A0A7Y5CZY2-F1
#
_cell.length_a   1.000
_cell.length_b   1.000
_cell.length_c   1.000
_cell.angle_alpha   90.00
_cell.angle_beta   90.00
_cell.angle_gamma   90.00
#
_symmetry.space_group_name_H-M   'P 1'
#
loop_
_entity.id
_entity.type
_entity.pdbx_description
1 polymer ?
#
loop_
_entity_poly.entity_id
_entity_poly.type
_entity_poly.pdbx_seq_one_letter_code
_entity_poly.pdbx_strand_id
1 'polypeptide(L)'
;MVTALKLAALKKKTLLSSGRTVTETEEEAQKIIDKLHINAFSKGIPMFYNDNRTDASTQFIRANPDGSEDLVNFNSANGEYTLLSNLVPIRKGRWSQVLHT
;
A
#
# COMPACT_ATOMS: atom_id res chain seq x y z
N MET A 1 7.91 -16.54 17.25
CA MET A 1 8.74 -15.35 17.55
C MET A 1 10.20 -15.47 17.11
N VAL A 2 10.89 -16.58 17.40
CA VAL A 2 12.34 -16.78 17.08
C VAL A 2 12.65 -16.68 15.57
N THR A 3 11.75 -17.13 14.71
CA THR A 3 11.96 -17.16 13.24
C THR A 3 11.95 -15.77 12.61
N ALA A 4 11.07 -14.87 13.05
CA ALA A 4 10.97 -13.50 12.53
C ALA A 4 12.20 -12.66 12.91
N LEU A 5 12.71 -12.82 14.13
CA LEU A 5 13.95 -12.16 14.59
C LEU A 5 15.17 -12.64 13.79
N LYS A 6 15.26 -13.95 13.51
CA LYS A 6 16.32 -14.49 12.65
C LYS A 6 16.24 -13.93 11.23
N LEU A 7 15.04 -13.83 10.66
CA LEU A 7 14.85 -13.28 9.31
C LEU A 7 15.22 -11.78 9.26
N ALA A 8 14.81 -10.99 10.25
CA ALA A 8 15.17 -9.58 10.33
C ALA A 8 16.70 -9.38 10.46
N ALA A 9 17.36 -10.21 11.27
CA ALA A 9 18.82 -10.19 11.40
C ALA A 9 19.53 -10.60 10.11
N LEU A 10 18.96 -11.55 9.35
CA LEU A 10 19.46 -11.95 8.04
C LEU A 10 19.35 -10.80 7.03
N LYS A 11 18.18 -10.15 6.92
CA LYS A 11 17.95 -9.01 6.01
C LYS A 11 18.93 -7.85 6.24
N LYS A 12 19.30 -7.58 7.50
CA LYS A 12 20.28 -6.55 7.86
C LYS A 12 21.72 -6.90 7.49
N LYS A 13 22.03 -8.17 7.21
CA LYS A 13 23.40 -8.64 6.93
C LYS A 13 23.59 -9.08 5.47
N THR A 14 22.52 -9.48 4.79
CA THR A 14 22.56 -9.88 3.39
C THR A 14 22.72 -8.66 2.49
N LEU A 15 23.90 -8.54 1.87
CA LEU A 15 24.18 -7.55 0.84
C LEU A 15 23.65 -8.04 -0.52
N LEU A 16 23.07 -7.10 -1.28
CA LEU A 16 22.69 -7.29 -2.67
C LEU A 16 23.82 -6.86 -3.60
N SER A 17 23.69 -7.13 -4.90
CA SER A 17 24.66 -6.69 -5.93
C SER A 17 24.84 -5.17 -6.01
N SER A 18 23.86 -4.40 -5.49
CA SER A 18 23.92 -2.95 -5.34
C SER A 18 24.85 -2.47 -4.22
N GLY A 19 25.39 -3.39 -3.39
CA GLY A 19 26.18 -3.07 -2.21
C GLY A 19 25.35 -2.60 -1.00
N ARG A 20 24.01 -2.58 -1.14
CA ARG A 20 23.06 -2.29 -0.05
C ARG A 20 22.55 -3.58 0.57
N THR A 21 22.17 -3.51 1.84
CA THR A 21 21.46 -4.59 2.51
C THR A 21 20.01 -4.68 2.02
N VAL A 22 19.36 -5.81 2.28
CA VAL A 22 17.92 -5.98 2.01
C VAL A 22 17.11 -4.92 2.77
N THR A 23 17.46 -4.65 4.04
CA THR A 23 16.77 -3.63 4.85
C THR A 23 16.92 -2.23 4.26
N GLU A 24 18.12 -1.81 3.87
CA GLU A 24 18.33 -0.48 3.27
C GLU A 24 17.57 -0.32 1.94
N THR A 25 17.52 -1.39 1.15
CA THR A 25 16.77 -1.39 -0.12
C THR A 25 15.26 -1.29 0.13
N GLU A 26 14.73 -2.01 1.13
CA GLU A 26 13.32 -1.93 1.54
C GLU A 26 12.97 -0.53 2.06
N GLU A 27 13.83 0.09 2.87
CA GLU A 27 13.62 1.44 3.39
C GLU A 27 13.60 2.50 2.29
N GLU A 28 14.49 2.39 1.30
CA GLU A 28 14.52 3.30 0.16
C GLU A 28 13.29 3.13 -0.74
N ALA A 29 12.90 1.88 -1.00
CA ALA A 29 11.67 1.58 -1.74
C ALA A 29 10.45 2.17 -1.01
N GLN A 30 10.37 2.03 0.31
CA GLN A 30 9.28 2.60 1.10
C GLN A 30 9.22 4.13 0.96
N LYS A 31 10.36 4.84 1.01
CA LYS A 31 10.41 6.30 0.82
C LYS A 31 9.89 6.71 -0.56
N ILE A 32 10.17 5.94 -1.60
CA ILE A 32 9.68 6.20 -2.96
C ILE A 32 8.17 5.98 -3.03
N ILE A 33 7.69 4.88 -2.46
CA ILE A 33 6.27 4.55 -2.41
C ILE A 33 5.49 5.60 -1.63
N ASP A 34 6.00 6.06 -0.48
CA ASP A 34 5.37 7.11 0.33
C ASP A 34 5.24 8.41 -0.48
N LYS A 35 6.32 8.85 -1.14
CA LYS A 35 6.29 10.04 -2.02
C LYS A 35 5.27 9.91 -3.15
N LEU A 36 5.15 8.72 -3.74
CA LEU A 36 4.15 8.47 -4.78
C LEU A 36 2.73 8.65 -4.25
N HIS A 37 2.42 8.07 -3.08
CA HIS A 37 1.09 8.20 -2.46
C HIS A 37 0.80 9.63 -2.04
N ILE A 38 1.76 10.35 -1.44
CA ILE A 38 1.62 11.77 -1.09
C ILE A 38 1.25 12.60 -2.32
N ASN A 39 1.98 12.42 -3.43
CA ASN A 39 1.74 13.15 -4.67
C ASN A 39 0.43 12.78 -5.37
N ALA A 40 -0.01 11.51 -5.27
CA ALA A 40 -1.31 11.10 -5.80
C ALA A 40 -2.45 11.72 -4.99
N PHE A 41 -2.38 11.62 -3.67
CA PHE A 41 -3.41 12.13 -2.77
C PHE A 41 -3.52 13.66 -2.80
N SER A 42 -2.40 14.39 -2.93
CA SER A 42 -2.43 15.84 -3.09
C SER A 42 -3.15 16.30 -4.38
N LYS A 43 -3.30 15.40 -5.36
CA LYS A 43 -4.04 15.61 -6.61
C LYS A 43 -5.46 15.02 -6.58
N GLY A 44 -5.90 14.50 -5.43
CA GLY A 44 -7.20 13.84 -5.30
C GLY A 44 -7.28 12.48 -6.00
N ILE A 45 -6.14 11.87 -6.36
CA ILE A 45 -6.08 10.61 -7.09
C ILE A 45 -6.06 9.46 -6.06
N PRO A 46 -7.06 8.56 -6.04
CA PRO A 46 -7.03 7.38 -5.18
C PRO A 46 -6.04 6.34 -5.71
N MET A 47 -5.52 5.50 -4.81
CA MET A 47 -4.63 4.39 -5.14
C MET A 47 -5.36 3.06 -4.93
N PHE A 48 -5.05 2.05 -5.76
CA PHE A 48 -5.73 0.76 -5.73
C PHE A 48 -4.73 -0.36 -5.42
N TYR A 49 -5.14 -1.31 -4.59
CA TYR A 49 -4.32 -2.49 -4.24
C TYR A 49 -5.18 -3.68 -3.81
N ASN A 50 -4.57 -4.85 -3.64
CA ASN A 50 -5.20 -6.06 -3.11
C ASN A 50 -4.61 -6.44 -1.76
N ASP A 51 -5.45 -6.95 -0.88
CA ASP A 51 -5.03 -7.61 0.37
C ASP A 51 -6.01 -8.72 0.75
N ASN A 52 -5.92 -9.22 1.98
CA ASN A 52 -6.77 -10.30 2.47
C ASN A 52 -8.26 -9.93 2.61
N ARG A 53 -8.66 -8.68 2.33
CA ARG A 53 -10.06 -8.22 2.31
C ARG A 53 -10.67 -8.28 0.90
N THR A 54 -9.90 -8.65 -0.13
CA THR A 54 -10.41 -8.86 -1.50
C THR A 54 -10.57 -10.35 -1.78
N ASP A 55 -11.78 -10.76 -2.19
CA ASP A 55 -12.13 -12.18 -2.40
C ASP A 55 -12.16 -12.59 -3.89
N ALA A 56 -12.14 -11.62 -4.80
CA ALA A 56 -12.17 -11.86 -6.25
C ALA A 56 -11.07 -11.07 -6.97
N SER A 57 -10.62 -11.56 -8.12
CA SER A 57 -9.61 -10.89 -8.95
C SER A 57 -10.05 -9.54 -9.50
N THR A 58 -11.35 -9.24 -9.47
CA THR A 58 -11.94 -7.96 -9.89
C THR A 58 -12.12 -6.99 -8.73
N GLN A 59 -11.87 -7.42 -7.49
CA GLN A 59 -12.00 -6.59 -6.31
C GLN A 59 -10.69 -5.91 -5.96
N PHE A 60 -10.78 -4.65 -5.55
CA PHE A 60 -9.64 -3.84 -5.14
C PHE A 60 -10.00 -3.04 -3.90
N ILE A 61 -8.99 -2.79 -3.07
CA ILE A 61 -9.04 -1.76 -2.04
C ILE A 61 -8.71 -0.43 -2.72
N ARG A 62 -9.63 0.52 -2.67
CA ARG A 62 -9.41 1.91 -3.05
C ARG A 62 -9.00 2.69 -1.81
N ALA A 63 -7.72 3.07 -1.72
CA ALA A 63 -7.24 4.03 -0.74
C ALA A 63 -7.58 5.45 -1.19
N ASN A 64 -8.45 6.11 -0.45
CA ASN A 64 -8.92 7.45 -0.75
C ASN A 64 -7.92 8.51 -0.24
N PRO A 65 -7.88 9.71 -0.87
CA PRO A 65 -7.00 10.80 -0.45
C PRO A 65 -7.21 11.31 0.98
N ASP A 66 -8.37 11.06 1.58
CA ASP A 66 -8.67 11.39 2.99
C ASP A 66 -8.19 10.29 3.98
N GLY A 67 -7.60 9.22 3.45
CA GLY A 67 -7.12 8.08 4.22
C GLY A 67 -8.20 7.12 4.67
N SER A 68 -9.42 7.23 4.16
CA SER A 68 -10.41 6.15 4.21
C SER A 68 -10.07 5.08 3.16
N GLU A 69 -10.69 3.90 3.28
CA GLU A 69 -10.58 2.86 2.26
C GLU A 69 -11.92 2.24 1.96
N ASP A 70 -12.10 1.91 0.68
CA ASP A 70 -13.29 1.26 0.16
C ASP A 70 -12.91 -0.06 -0.51
N LEU A 71 -13.81 -1.04 -0.43
CA LEU A 71 -13.80 -2.18 -1.32
C LEU A 71 -14.59 -1.81 -2.58
N VAL A 72 -13.96 -1.96 -3.75
CA VAL A 72 -14.56 -1.67 -5.04
C VAL A 72 -14.44 -2.87 -5.96
N ASN A 73 -15.36 -3.00 -6.92
CA ASN A 73 -15.28 -3.96 -8.01
C ASN A 73 -14.99 -3.23 -9.32
N PHE A 74 -13.96 -3.68 -10.04
CA PHE A 74 -13.61 -3.18 -11.36
C PHE A 74 -14.41 -3.92 -12.45
N ASN A 75 -15.04 -3.16 -13.33
CA ASN A 75 -15.67 -3.68 -14.54
C ASN A 75 -14.75 -3.41 -15.74
N SER A 76 -14.12 -4.47 -16.27
CA SER A 76 -13.20 -4.36 -17.40
C SER A 76 -13.88 -3.97 -18.71
N ALA A 77 -15.19 -4.16 -18.84
CA ALA A 77 -15.91 -3.83 -20.07
C ALA A 77 -16.04 -2.31 -20.29
N ASN A 78 -16.15 -1.54 -19.20
CA ASN A 78 -16.30 -0.08 -19.26
C ASN A 78 -15.20 0.69 -18.51
N GLY A 79 -14.30 0.00 -17.79
CA GLY A 79 -13.23 0.62 -17.04
C GLY A 79 -13.68 1.30 -15.74
N GLU A 80 -14.90 1.03 -15.27
CA GLU A 80 -15.46 1.69 -14.09
C GLU A 80 -15.29 0.87 -12.81
N TYR A 81 -15.22 1.58 -11.69
CA TYR A 81 -15.20 1.00 -10.35
C TYR A 81 -16.54 1.23 -9.66
N THR A 82 -17.15 0.15 -9.18
CA THR A 82 -18.37 0.19 -8.36
C THR A 82 -18.02 0.00 -6.89
N LEU A 83 -18.55 0.85 -6.01
CA LEU A 83 -18.39 0.70 -4.56
C LEU A 83 -19.14 -0.53 -4.07
N LEU A 84 -18.45 -1.42 -3.34
CA LEU A 84 -19.05 -2.57 -2.66
C LEU A 84 -19.28 -2.27 -1.17
N SER A 85 -18.27 -1.73 -0.48
CA SER A 85 -18.38 -1.39 0.94
C SER A 85 -17.32 -0.38 1.38
N ASN A 86 -17.63 0.47 2.36
CA ASN A 86 -16.60 1.24 3.07
C ASN A 86 -15.91 0.33 4.10
N LEU A 87 -14.58 0.25 4.08
CA LEU A 87 -13.81 -0.67 4.92
C LEU A 87 -13.30 0.00 6.19
N VAL A 88 -12.76 1.21 6.05
CA VAL A 88 -12.19 1.98 7.18
C VAL A 88 -12.52 3.46 7.02
N PRO A 89 -12.78 4.16 8.14
CA PRO A 89 -13.11 5.57 8.10
C PRO A 89 -11.89 6.44 7.76
N ILE A 90 -12.17 7.73 7.53
CA ILE A 90 -11.19 8.79 7.28
C ILE A 90 -9.99 8.69 8.24
N ARG A 91 -8.77 8.83 7.69
CA ARG A 91 -7.49 8.75 8.41
C ARG A 91 -7.23 7.44 9.18
N LYS A 92 -7.90 6.34 8.84
CA LYS A 92 -7.66 5.01 9.46
C LYS A 92 -7.17 3.94 8.49
N GLY A 93 -7.04 4.26 7.21
CA GLY A 93 -6.51 3.38 6.18
C GLY A 93 -5.01 3.17 6.25
N ARG A 94 -4.54 2.19 5.48
CA ARG A 94 -3.14 1.75 5.38
C ARG A 94 -2.17 2.85 4.97
N TRP A 95 -2.67 3.87 4.27
CA TRP A 95 -1.89 5.02 3.80
C TRP A 95 -2.23 6.32 4.54
N SER A 96 -2.95 6.25 5.66
CA SER A 96 -3.31 7.44 6.45
C SER A 96 -2.10 8.17 7.04
N GLN A 97 -1.01 7.46 7.34
CA GLN A 97 0.23 8.01 7.87
C GLN A 97 0.90 9.00 6.92
N VAL A 98 0.72 8.86 5.60
CA VAL A 98 1.34 9.78 4.63
C VAL A 98 0.61 11.13 4.54
N LEU A 99 -0.58 11.25 5.15
CA LEU A 99 -1.39 12.47 5.18
C LEU A 99 -0.96 13.48 6.25
N HIS A 100 0.01 13.11 7.10
CA HIS A 100 0.50 13.92 8.22
C HIS A 100 1.91 14.47 7.99
N THR A 101 2.38 14.44 6.74
CA THR A 101 3.69 14.92 6.31
C THR A 101 3.55 16.23 5.54
#